data_AF-A0A527YNJ0-F1
#
_entry.id   AF-A0A527YNJ0-F1
#
_cell.length_a   1.000
_cell.length_b   1.000
_cell.length_c   1.000
_cell.angle_alpha   90.00
_cell.angle_beta   90.00
_cell.angle_gamma   90.00
#
_symmetry.space_group_name_H-M   'P 1'
#
loop_
_entity.id
_entity.type
_entity.pdbx_description
1 polymer ?
#
loop_
_entity_poly.entity_id
_entity_poly.type
_entity_poly.pdbx_seq_one_letter_code
_entity_poly.pdbx_strand_id
1 'polypeptide(L)'
;VKFVPTDKTHDAQSIKGMIPDGAEPFKGKTNEEITVTLTQEGVYGVKCAPHYGMGMVALIAVGKPVNLDTATAAKHAGKAKKVFADLLS
;
A
#
# COMPACT_ATOMS: atom_id res chain seq x y z
N VAL A 1 -1.16 -9.42 -7.45
CA VAL A 1 0.20 -8.94 -7.11
C VAL A 1 0.81 -9.88 -6.08
N LYS A 2 2.07 -10.28 -6.26
CA LYS A 2 2.78 -11.18 -5.33
C LYS A 2 3.87 -10.39 -4.58
N PHE A 3 3.79 -10.36 -3.26
CA PHE A 3 4.81 -9.77 -2.40
C PHE A 3 5.74 -10.87 -1.90
N VAL A 4 7.01 -10.80 -2.30
CA VAL A 4 8.03 -11.78 -1.95
C VAL A 4 8.98 -11.16 -0.93
N PRO A 5 9.14 -11.74 0.27
CA PRO A 5 10.10 -11.28 1.27
C PRO A 5 11.51 -11.72 0.89
N THR A 6 12.12 -11.04 -0.09
CA THR A 6 13.49 -11.34 -0.55
C THR A 6 14.50 -11.20 0.59
N ASP A 7 14.36 -10.17 1.42
CA ASP A 7 15.09 -9.99 2.67
C ASP A 7 14.18 -10.24 3.89
N LYS A 8 14.79 -10.51 5.04
CA LYS A 8 14.05 -10.69 6.30
C LYS A 8 13.52 -9.35 6.83
N THR A 9 12.54 -9.42 7.72
CA THR A 9 11.91 -8.31 8.46
C THR A 9 10.96 -7.43 7.65
N HIS A 10 10.49 -7.92 6.50
CA HIS A 10 9.49 -7.23 5.68
C HIS A 10 8.12 -7.91 5.77
N ASP A 11 7.08 -7.12 5.53
CA ASP A 11 5.70 -7.55 5.33
C ASP A 11 5.02 -6.64 4.30
N ALA A 12 3.79 -6.96 3.94
CA ALA A 12 2.96 -6.12 3.08
C ALA A 12 1.53 -6.03 3.65
N GLN A 13 1.06 -4.80 3.83
CA GLN A 13 -0.26 -4.51 4.39
C GLN A 13 -0.91 -3.38 3.61
N SER A 14 -2.21 -3.47 3.34
CA SER A 14 -2.95 -2.34 2.82
C SER A 14 -3.05 -1.20 3.85
N ILE A 15 -3.17 0.03 3.36
CA ILE A 15 -3.34 1.22 4.19
C ILE A 15 -4.82 1.59 4.24
N LYS A 16 -5.38 1.64 5.45
CA LYS A 16 -6.75 2.12 5.68
C LYS A 16 -6.90 3.53 5.10
N GLY A 17 -7.94 3.74 4.30
CA GLY A 17 -8.20 5.02 3.61
C GLY A 17 -7.44 5.19 2.29
N MET A 18 -6.66 4.19 1.87
CA MET A 18 -6.00 4.17 0.56
C MET A 18 -6.33 2.92 -0.25
N ILE A 19 -7.47 2.28 -0.01
CA ILE A 19 -7.98 1.22 -0.87
C ILE A 19 -9.36 1.63 -1.40
N PRO A 20 -9.79 1.15 -2.57
CA PRO A 20 -11.11 1.47 -3.12
C PRO A 20 -12.23 0.94 -2.24
N ASP A 21 -13.40 1.57 -2.32
CA ASP A 21 -14.59 1.07 -1.62
C ASP A 21 -14.95 -0.33 -2.09
N GLY A 22 -15.31 -1.21 -1.15
CA GLY A 22 -15.59 -2.62 -1.42
C GLY A 22 -14.36 -3.50 -1.70
N ALA A 23 -13.14 -2.94 -1.64
CA ALA A 23 -11.94 -3.75 -1.65
C ALA A 23 -11.62 -4.34 -0.28
N GLU A 24 -11.27 -5.62 -0.24
CA GLU A 24 -10.84 -6.30 0.99
C GLU A 24 -9.44 -5.81 1.43
N PRO A 25 -9.26 -5.39 2.70
CA PRO A 25 -7.94 -5.09 3.22
C PRO A 25 -7.10 -6.38 3.36
N PHE A 26 -5.78 -6.24 3.25
CA PHE A 26 -4.87 -7.37 3.44
C PHE A 26 -3.74 -7.01 4.41
N LYS A 27 -3.24 -8.00 5.13
CA LYS A 27 -2.14 -7.88 6.07
C LYS A 27 -1.35 -9.19 6.13
N GLY A 28 -0.20 -9.23 5.47
CA GLY A 28 0.75 -10.32 5.60
C GLY A 28 1.47 -10.28 6.95
N LYS A 29 1.95 -11.44 7.40
CA LYS A 29 2.88 -11.58 8.53
C LYS A 29 4.30 -11.23 8.08
N THR A 30 5.17 -10.94 9.05
CA THR A 30 6.59 -10.70 8.76
C THR A 30 7.24 -11.95 8.14
N ASN A 31 8.01 -11.75 7.07
CA ASN A 31 8.63 -12.78 6.24
C ASN A 31 7.64 -13.72 5.52
N GLU A 32 6.35 -13.37 5.47
CA GLU A 32 5.37 -14.15 4.72
C GLU A 32 5.34 -13.71 3.26
N GLU A 33 5.43 -14.68 2.36
CA GLU A 33 5.07 -14.47 0.98
C GLU A 33 3.53 -14.45 0.86
N ILE A 34 2.98 -13.36 0.33
CA ILE A 34 1.54 -13.24 0.11
C ILE A 34 1.25 -12.95 -1.36
N THR A 35 0.15 -13.51 -1.85
CA THR A 35 -0.43 -13.14 -3.15
C THR A 35 -1.78 -12.48 -2.90
N VAL A 36 -1.94 -11.27 -3.42
CA VAL A 36 -3.16 -10.46 -3.29
C VAL A 36 -3.79 -10.32 -4.66
N THR A 37 -5.05 -10.73 -4.78
CA THR A 37 -5.88 -10.46 -5.97
C THR A 37 -6.60 -9.15 -5.76
N LEU A 38 -6.41 -8.20 -6.69
CA LEU A 38 -7.03 -6.88 -6.65
C LEU A 38 -8.09 -6.82 -7.74
N THR A 39 -9.35 -6.67 -7.36
CA THR A 39 -10.49 -6.75 -8.28
C THR A 39 -11.20 -5.42 -8.50
N GLN A 40 -11.14 -4.51 -7.52
CA GLN A 40 -11.77 -3.20 -7.64
C GLN A 40 -10.83 -2.23 -8.36
N GLU A 41 -11.39 -1.40 -9.23
CA GLU A 41 -10.64 -0.29 -9.81
C GLU A 41 -10.30 0.74 -8.74
N GLY A 42 -9.13 1.37 -8.88
CA GLY A 42 -8.66 2.43 -8.00
C GLY A 42 -7.18 2.30 -7.66
N VAL A 43 -6.76 3.10 -6.67
CA VAL A 43 -5.42 3.06 -6.11
C VAL A 43 -5.41 2.33 -4.77
N TYR A 44 -4.37 1.53 -4.56
CA TYR A 44 -4.10 0.77 -3.36
C TYR A 44 -2.78 1.21 -2.76
N GLY A 45 -2.84 1.86 -1.60
CA GLY A 45 -1.68 2.15 -0.78
C GLY A 45 -1.26 0.91 0.03
N VAL A 46 0.03 0.57 -0.05
CA VAL A 46 0.63 -0.57 0.66
C VAL A 46 1.77 -0.07 1.52
N LYS A 47 1.91 -0.61 2.72
CA LYS A 47 3.05 -0.37 3.61
C LYS A 47 3.68 -1.68 4.06
N CYS A 48 4.97 -1.63 4.32
CA CYS A 48 5.61 -2.54 5.25
C CYS A 48 5.54 -1.92 6.64
N ALA A 49 4.91 -2.58 7.62
CA ALA A 49 4.68 -2.02 8.95
C ALA A 49 5.97 -1.65 9.71
N PRO A 50 6.98 -2.53 9.86
CA PRO A 50 8.22 -2.17 10.57
C PRO A 50 9.00 -1.04 9.90
N HIS A 51 8.84 -0.86 8.58
CA HIS A 51 9.61 0.10 7.78
C HIS A 51 8.76 1.27 7.24
N TYR A 52 7.54 1.44 7.73
CA TYR A 52 6.60 2.43 7.19
C TYR A 52 7.13 3.85 7.37
N GLY A 53 7.56 4.22 8.58
CA GLY A 53 8.14 5.54 8.86
C GLY A 53 9.43 5.82 8.09
N MET A 54 10.13 4.77 7.64
CA MET A 54 11.34 4.84 6.80
C MET A 54 11.02 4.96 5.31
N GLY A 55 9.74 4.91 4.92
CA GLY A 55 9.29 5.12 3.54
C GLY A 55 9.15 3.84 2.73
N MET A 56 9.12 2.66 3.36
CA MET A 56 8.84 1.41 2.64
C MET A 56 7.34 1.28 2.37
N VAL A 57 6.93 1.84 1.24
CA VAL A 57 5.55 1.89 0.77
C VAL A 57 5.47 1.57 -0.72
N ALA A 58 4.28 1.22 -1.20
CA ALA A 58 3.99 1.09 -2.62
C ALA A 58 2.59 1.65 -2.92
N LEU A 59 2.39 2.07 -4.16
CA LEU A 59 1.10 2.43 -4.73
C LEU A 59 0.82 1.51 -5.90
N ILE A 60 -0.35 0.86 -5.91
CA ILE A 60 -0.78 0.01 -7.02
C ILE A 60 -2.02 0.65 -7.63
N ALA A 61 -1.98 0.93 -8.94
CA ALA A 61 -3.14 1.39 -9.69
C ALA A 61 -3.77 0.22 -10.45
N VAL A 62 -5.07 0.04 -10.28
CA VAL A 62 -5.88 -0.96 -11.00
C VAL A 62 -6.93 -0.22 -11.79
N GLY A 63 -6.87 -0.28 -13.13
CA GLY A 63 -7.82 0.45 -13.98
C GLY A 63 -7.82 1.95 -13.68
N LYS A 64 -9.01 2.53 -13.46
CA LYS A 64 -9.19 3.96 -13.18
C LYS A 64 -8.98 4.29 -11.69
N PRO A 65 -8.32 5.41 -11.34
CA PRO A 65 -8.02 5.77 -9.95
C PRO A 65 -9.22 6.42 -9.24
N VAL A 66 -10.32 5.66 -9.04
CA VAL A 66 -11.61 6.18 -8.55
C VAL A 66 -11.59 6.77 -7.13
N ASN A 67 -10.55 6.48 -6.34
CA ASN A 67 -10.38 6.92 -4.96
C ASN A 67 -9.12 7.80 -4.76
N LEU A 68 -8.62 8.46 -5.81
CA LEU A 68 -7.37 9.22 -5.77
C LEU A 68 -7.37 10.35 -4.73
N ASP A 69 -8.46 11.11 -4.62
CA ASP A 69 -8.57 12.22 -3.68
C ASP A 69 -8.46 11.72 -2.22
N THR A 70 -9.20 10.65 -1.90
CA THR A 70 -9.15 10.02 -0.58
C THR A 70 -7.76 9.47 -0.28
N ALA A 71 -7.12 8.82 -1.25
CA ALA A 71 -5.78 8.28 -1.10
C ALA A 71 -4.74 9.38 -0.87
N THR A 72 -4.87 10.52 -1.58
CA THR A 72 -3.97 11.68 -1.46
C THR A 72 -4.12 12.39 -0.11
N ALA A 73 -5.33 12.38 0.46
CA ALA A 73 -5.60 12.95 1.77
C ALA A 73 -5.08 12.09 2.96
N ALA A 74 -4.59 10.88 2.70
CA ALA A 74 -4.09 9.99 3.74
C ALA A 74 -2.88 10.58 4.48
N LYS A 75 -2.89 10.46 5.81
CA LYS A 75 -1.79 10.95 6.65
C LYS A 75 -0.71 9.88 6.79
N HIS A 76 0.52 10.26 6.46
CA HIS A 76 1.68 9.37 6.51
C HIS A 76 2.71 9.85 7.53
N ALA A 77 3.38 8.89 8.18
CA ALA A 77 4.45 9.16 9.12
C ALA A 77 5.82 9.21 8.43
N GLY A 78 6.71 10.09 8.90
CA GLY A 78 8.11 10.12 8.47
C GLY A 78 8.30 10.21 6.96
N LYS A 79 9.25 9.42 6.43
CA LYS A 79 9.63 9.41 5.01
C LYS A 79 8.51 8.89 4.10
N ALA A 80 7.55 8.11 4.60
CA ALA A 80 6.42 7.65 3.79
C ALA A 80 5.60 8.82 3.23
N LYS A 81 5.50 9.96 3.94
CA LYS A 81 4.81 11.15 3.40
C LYS A 81 5.42 11.62 2.10
N LYS A 82 6.75 11.69 2.04
CA LYS A 82 7.48 12.10 0.83
C LYS A 82 7.33 11.07 -0.27
N VAL A 83 7.56 9.79 0.04
CA VAL A 83 7.49 8.72 -0.97
C VAL A 83 6.09 8.62 -1.58
N PHE A 84 5.02 8.72 -0.79
CA PHE A 84 3.66 8.74 -1.35
C PHE A 84 3.35 10.00 -2.17
N ALA A 85 3.82 11.19 -1.74
CA ALA A 85 3.67 12.39 -2.54
C ALA A 85 4.32 12.25 -3.93
N ASP A 86 5.50 11.63 -3.99
CA ASP A 86 6.21 11.36 -5.25
C ASP A 86 5.52 10.26 -6.09
N LEU A 87 4.84 9.29 -5.45
CA LEU A 87 4.12 8.21 -6.15
C LEU A 87 2.75 8.64 -6.69
N LEU A 88 2.14 9.65 -6.09
CA LEU A 88 0.81 10.17 -6.45
C LEU A 88 0.87 11.38 -7.39
N SER A 89 2.07 11.86 -7.73
CA SER A 89 2.30 13.00 -8.62
C SER A 89 2.12 12.67 -10.10
#